data_AF-A0A0H5QR63-F1
#
_entry.id   AF-A0A0H5QR63-F1
#
_cell.length_a   1.000
_cell.length_b   1.000
_cell.length_c   1.000
_cell.angle_alpha   90.00
_cell.angle_beta   90.00
_cell.angle_gamma   90.00
#
_symmetry.space_group_name_H-M   'P 1'
#
loop_
_entity.id
_entity.type
_entity.pdbx_description
1 polymer ?
#
loop_
_entity_poly.entity_id
_entity_poly.type
_entity_poly.pdbx_seq_one_letter_code
_entity_poly.pdbx_strand_id
1 'polypeptide(L)'
;MAQLPPGYASIVMPLRRSGDPDPYAITWAIDANLGEYPAQEIVNFVQANFVAIWQTSLPTGGQIGPATMRVGQDGGEPLVYEASSSGLGTNSGQYAPQNVALLIQKRSVLGGRKNRGRLFMPAVTEGAVDNVGQIAGGTVDIYQDLCDEWLTSFLPVDEIPGYGQWVILHTGPDTPTPVTSLRVEPVVATQRRRLRR
;
A
#
# COMPACT_ATOMS: atom_id res chain seq x y z
N MET A 1 11.00 -17.05 -3.95
CA MET A 1 10.55 -15.64 -3.81
C MET A 1 11.11 -14.88 -5.01
N ALA A 2 10.37 -13.95 -5.62
CA ALA A 2 10.91 -13.17 -6.74
C ALA A 2 12.14 -12.38 -6.27
N GLN A 3 13.23 -12.45 -7.01
CA GLN A 3 14.44 -11.69 -6.72
C GLN A 3 14.13 -10.19 -6.85
N LEU A 4 14.45 -9.40 -5.83
CA LEU A 4 14.32 -7.95 -5.87
C LEU A 4 15.53 -7.38 -6.63
N PRO A 5 15.35 -6.68 -7.76
CA PRO A 5 16.47 -6.08 -8.48
C PRO A 5 17.15 -5.01 -7.63
N PRO A 6 18.49 -4.82 -7.75
CA PRO A 6 19.19 -3.73 -7.07
C PRO A 6 18.57 -2.38 -7.38
N GLY A 7 18.52 -1.49 -6.38
CA GLY A 7 17.89 -0.16 -6.52
C GLY A 7 16.37 -0.15 -6.34
N TYR A 8 15.73 -1.29 -6.07
CA TYR A 8 14.30 -1.34 -5.78
C TYR A 8 14.01 -1.93 -4.41
N ALA A 9 12.92 -1.48 -3.81
CA ALA A 9 12.46 -1.98 -2.53
C ALA A 9 11.00 -2.47 -2.60
N SER A 10 10.70 -3.56 -1.90
CA SER A 10 9.32 -3.96 -1.61
C SER A 10 8.96 -3.57 -0.19
N ILE A 11 7.79 -2.98 -0.04
CA ILE A 11 7.23 -2.55 1.23
C ILE A 11 6.04 -3.42 1.58
N VAL A 12 5.96 -3.80 2.86
CA VAL A 12 4.83 -4.46 3.48
C VAL A 12 4.32 -3.59 4.61
N MET A 13 3.08 -3.13 4.50
CA MET A 13 2.38 -2.40 5.56
C MET A 13 1.39 -3.32 6.25
N PRO A 14 1.66 -3.72 7.51
CA PRO A 14 0.71 -4.50 8.27
C PRO A 14 -0.43 -3.62 8.77
N LEU A 15 -1.66 -4.05 8.56
CA LEU A 15 -2.85 -3.47 9.19
C LEU A 15 -3.51 -4.51 10.08
N ARG A 16 -4.07 -4.09 11.20
CA ARG A 16 -4.79 -4.97 12.11
C ARG A 16 -6.14 -4.38 12.47
N ARG A 17 -7.14 -5.25 12.56
CA ARG A 17 -8.46 -4.92 13.10
C ARG A 17 -8.54 -5.48 14.52
N SER A 18 -9.08 -4.70 15.46
CA SER A 18 -9.35 -5.20 16.81
C SER A 18 -10.25 -6.44 16.76
N GLY A 19 -9.87 -7.47 17.51
CA GLY A 19 -10.55 -8.78 17.50
C GLY A 19 -10.14 -9.72 16.37
N ASP A 20 -9.32 -9.26 15.41
CA ASP A 20 -8.76 -10.10 14.35
C ASP A 20 -7.36 -10.60 14.75
N PRO A 21 -7.15 -11.92 14.84
CA PRO A 21 -5.85 -12.49 15.16
C PRO A 21 -4.82 -12.27 14.05
N ASP A 22 -5.23 -12.18 12.78
CA ASP A 22 -4.29 -12.11 11.65
C ASP A 22 -4.20 -10.69 11.07
N PRO A 23 -3.00 -10.12 10.90
CA PRO A 23 -2.87 -8.84 10.23
C PRO A 23 -3.17 -8.95 8.73
N TYR A 24 -3.74 -7.89 8.17
CA TYR A 24 -3.70 -7.60 6.75
C TYR A 24 -2.31 -7.12 6.35
N ALA A 25 -1.93 -7.35 5.11
CA ALA A 25 -0.67 -6.87 4.57
C ALA A 25 -0.96 -6.17 3.24
N ILE A 26 -0.66 -4.88 3.17
CA ILE A 26 -0.66 -4.14 1.91
C ILE A 26 0.77 -4.14 1.40
N THR A 27 0.94 -4.51 0.13
CA THR A 27 2.27 -4.61 -0.47
C THR A 27 2.39 -3.73 -1.71
N TRP A 28 3.47 -2.96 -1.76
CA TRP A 28 3.88 -2.22 -2.94
C TRP A 28 5.40 -2.20 -3.06
N ALA A 29 5.88 -1.54 -4.10
CA ALA A 29 7.30 -1.40 -4.34
C ALA A 29 7.60 0.02 -4.80
N ILE A 30 8.81 0.45 -4.50
CA ILE A 30 9.35 1.75 -4.89
C ILE A 30 10.72 1.55 -5.54
N ASP A 31 11.08 2.50 -6.37
CA ASP A 31 12.48 2.77 -6.67
C ASP A 31 13.14 3.33 -5.40
N ALA A 32 14.27 2.77 -4.98
CA ALA A 32 14.95 3.08 -3.73
C ALA A 32 16.41 3.41 -4.04
N ASN A 33 16.70 4.70 -4.20
CA ASN A 33 18.05 5.19 -4.41
C ASN A 33 18.80 5.29 -3.07
N LEU A 34 19.26 4.14 -2.58
CA LEU A 34 19.99 4.03 -1.32
C LEU A 34 21.35 4.75 -1.31
N GLY A 35 21.86 5.21 -2.45
CA GLY A 35 23.11 5.97 -2.52
C GLY A 35 22.99 7.38 -1.95
N GLU A 36 21.78 7.92 -1.88
CA GLU A 36 21.52 9.32 -1.51
C GLU A 36 20.87 9.46 -0.13
N TYR A 37 20.23 8.41 0.40
CA TYR A 37 19.54 8.48 1.68
C TYR A 37 19.55 7.14 2.45
N PRO A 38 19.68 7.16 3.79
CA PRO A 38 19.68 5.91 4.58
C PRO A 38 18.36 5.15 4.44
N ALA A 39 18.44 3.85 4.15
CA ALA A 39 17.27 2.97 4.01
C ALA A 39 16.32 2.99 5.23
N GLN A 40 16.88 3.15 6.43
CA GLN A 40 16.09 3.24 7.66
C GLN A 40 15.18 4.48 7.67
N GLU A 41 15.69 5.62 7.18
CA GLU A 41 14.90 6.84 7.12
C GLU A 41 13.83 6.77 6.03
N ILE A 42 14.11 6.08 4.91
CA ILE A 42 13.12 5.80 3.87
C ILE A 42 11.93 5.01 4.45
N VAL A 43 12.17 3.92 5.18
CA VAL A 43 11.07 3.11 5.74
C VAL A 43 10.27 3.86 6.81
N ASN A 44 10.93 4.70 7.62
CA ASN A 44 10.26 5.56 8.60
C ASN A 44 9.35 6.60 7.90
N PHE A 45 9.83 7.21 6.82
CA PHE A 45 9.05 8.17 6.04
C PHE A 45 7.84 7.51 5.35
N VAL A 46 8.06 6.35 4.71
CA VAL A 46 7.00 5.52 4.12
C VAL A 46 5.90 5.23 5.12
N GLN A 47 6.27 4.86 6.36
CA GLN A 47 5.33 4.62 7.45
C GLN A 47 4.56 5.89 7.82
N ALA A 48 5.28 6.99 8.08
CA ALA A 48 4.69 8.25 8.51
C ALA A 48 3.67 8.78 7.49
N ASN A 49 4.00 8.76 6.20
CA ASN A 49 3.09 9.19 5.13
C ASN A 49 1.87 8.28 5.02
N PHE A 50 2.06 6.96 5.07
CA PHE A 50 0.92 6.05 5.03
C PHE A 50 -0.05 6.31 6.19
N VAL A 51 0.47 6.52 7.41
CA VAL A 51 -0.33 6.87 8.57
C VAL A 51 -1.05 8.19 8.36
N ALA A 52 -0.33 9.25 7.97
CA ALA A 52 -0.91 10.59 7.78
C ALA A 52 -2.10 10.58 6.81
N ILE A 53 -1.96 9.88 5.70
CA ILE A 53 -2.96 9.84 4.61
C ILE A 53 -4.13 8.91 4.98
N TRP A 54 -3.84 7.67 5.41
CA TRP A 54 -4.88 6.65 5.53
C TRP A 54 -5.57 6.59 6.89
N GLN A 55 -5.00 7.17 7.96
CA GLN A 55 -5.58 7.06 9.32
C GLN A 55 -7.04 7.53 9.39
N THR A 56 -7.43 8.56 8.65
CA THR A 56 -8.78 9.16 8.64
C THR A 56 -9.82 8.26 7.97
N SER A 57 -9.36 7.35 7.12
CA SER A 57 -10.21 6.38 6.42
C SER A 57 -10.40 5.07 7.20
N LEU A 58 -9.50 4.78 8.14
CA LEU A 58 -9.49 3.56 8.93
C LEU A 58 -10.31 3.72 10.20
N PRO A 59 -11.18 2.76 10.57
CA PRO A 59 -11.92 2.83 11.82
C PRO A 59 -11.03 2.82 13.08
N THR A 60 -11.53 3.38 14.18
CA THR A 60 -10.81 3.54 15.48
C THR A 60 -10.33 2.24 16.13
N GLY A 61 -10.85 1.08 15.73
CA GLY A 61 -10.33 -0.23 16.14
C GLY A 61 -9.12 -0.71 15.32
N GLY A 62 -8.58 0.15 14.46
CA GLY A 62 -7.69 -0.20 13.37
C GLY A 62 -6.28 0.24 13.72
N GLN A 63 -5.33 -0.66 13.52
CA GLN A 63 -3.93 -0.39 13.81
C GLN A 63 -3.12 -0.51 12.54
N ILE A 64 -2.33 0.52 12.27
CA ILE A 64 -1.28 0.53 11.26
C ILE A 64 -0.01 0.12 11.97
N GLY A 65 0.44 -1.12 11.75
CA GLY A 65 1.70 -1.59 12.33
C GLY A 65 2.91 -0.97 11.61
N PRO A 66 4.13 -1.27 12.07
CA PRO A 66 5.35 -0.76 11.45
C PRO A 66 5.55 -1.36 10.05
N ALA A 67 5.87 -0.52 9.07
CA ALA A 67 6.22 -0.94 7.73
C ALA A 67 7.51 -1.77 7.73
N THR A 68 7.53 -2.85 6.96
CA THR A 68 8.75 -3.59 6.65
C THR A 68 9.17 -3.29 5.21
N MET A 69 10.42 -2.89 5.01
CA MET A 69 11.00 -2.64 3.69
C MET A 69 12.10 -3.66 3.40
N ARG A 70 12.05 -4.27 2.22
CA ARG A 70 13.07 -5.20 1.70
C ARG A 70 13.75 -4.59 0.49
N VAL A 71 15.06 -4.40 0.54
CA VAL A 71 15.81 -3.76 -0.55
C VAL A 71 16.63 -4.78 -1.31
N GLY A 72 16.50 -4.75 -2.64
CA GLY A 72 17.34 -5.55 -3.54
C GLY A 72 18.80 -5.10 -3.49
N GLN A 73 19.72 -6.06 -3.54
CA GLN A 73 21.16 -5.82 -3.59
C GLN A 73 21.82 -6.67 -4.68
N ASP A 74 23.00 -6.25 -5.12
CA ASP A 74 23.77 -6.96 -6.14
C ASP A 74 24.39 -8.23 -5.55
N GLY A 75 23.58 -9.30 -5.54
CA GLY A 75 23.90 -10.58 -4.91
C GLY A 75 23.48 -10.66 -3.44
N GLY A 76 23.21 -11.88 -2.97
CA GLY A 76 22.79 -12.15 -1.60
C GLY A 76 21.29 -11.98 -1.33
N GLU A 77 20.90 -12.15 -0.06
CA GLU A 77 19.51 -12.00 0.40
C GLU A 77 19.14 -10.52 0.57
N PRO A 78 17.92 -10.07 0.25
CA PRO A 78 17.52 -8.66 0.41
C PRO A 78 17.75 -8.14 1.82
N LEU A 79 18.25 -6.90 1.93
CA LEU A 79 18.35 -6.20 3.21
C LEU A 79 16.95 -5.88 3.73
N VAL A 80 16.72 -6.01 5.04
CA VAL A 80 15.41 -5.81 5.67
C VAL A 80 15.50 -4.68 6.68
N TYR A 81 14.58 -3.72 6.57
CA TYR A 81 14.43 -2.58 7.47
C TYR A 81 12.99 -2.53 7.99
N GLU A 82 12.81 -2.04 9.20
CA GLU A 82 11.50 -1.92 9.83
C GLU A 82 11.32 -0.50 10.36
N ALA A 83 10.15 0.09 10.13
CA ALA A 83 9.83 1.40 10.69
C ALA A 83 9.72 1.33 12.21
N SER A 84 10.05 2.41 12.90
CA SER A 84 9.96 2.49 14.37
C SER A 84 8.59 2.90 14.90
N SER A 85 7.69 3.37 14.02
CA SER A 85 6.40 3.93 14.40
C SER A 85 5.21 3.09 13.96
N SER A 86 4.07 3.34 14.58
CA SER A 86 2.76 2.76 14.26
C SER A 86 1.70 3.86 14.29
N GLY A 87 0.52 3.57 13.74
CA GLY A 87 -0.61 4.50 13.69
C GLY A 87 -1.92 3.83 14.10
N LEU A 88 -2.92 4.65 14.40
CA LEU A 88 -4.28 4.21 14.70
C LEU A 88 -5.24 4.83 13.70
N GLY A 89 -6.29 4.08 13.35
CA GLY A 89 -7.42 4.64 12.63
C GLY A 89 -8.17 5.66 13.48
N THR A 90 -8.78 6.65 12.84
CA THR A 90 -9.52 7.73 13.51
C THR A 90 -10.98 7.84 13.06
N ASN A 91 -11.40 7.03 12.09
CA ASN A 91 -12.78 7.01 11.60
C ASN A 91 -13.71 6.34 12.61
N SER A 92 -14.87 6.94 12.90
CA SER A 92 -15.85 6.38 13.84
C SER A 92 -16.80 5.34 13.20
N GLY A 93 -16.69 5.11 11.90
CA GLY A 93 -17.51 4.15 11.16
C GLY A 93 -17.27 2.70 11.60
N GLN A 94 -18.28 1.85 11.44
CA GLN A 94 -18.15 0.42 11.69
C GLN A 94 -17.37 -0.26 10.56
N TYR A 95 -16.63 -1.31 10.89
CA TYR A 95 -15.94 -2.12 9.88
C TYR A 95 -16.92 -2.91 9.03
N ALA A 96 -16.72 -2.90 7.72
CA ALA A 96 -17.25 -3.95 6.85
C ALA A 96 -16.73 -5.34 7.30
N PRO A 97 -17.35 -6.44 6.85
CA PRO A 97 -16.85 -7.79 7.10
C PRO A 97 -15.36 -7.95 6.73
N GLN A 98 -14.63 -8.78 7.47
CA GLN A 98 -13.15 -8.93 7.39
C GLN A 98 -12.62 -9.26 5.98
N ASN A 99 -13.46 -9.89 5.16
CA ASN A 99 -13.11 -10.26 3.79
C ASN A 99 -13.39 -9.13 2.77
N VAL A 100 -14.00 -8.02 3.16
CA VAL A 100 -14.30 -6.89 2.26
C VAL A 100 -13.11 -5.93 2.23
N ALA A 101 -12.70 -5.56 1.02
CA ALA A 101 -11.59 -4.65 0.79
C ALA A 101 -11.85 -3.71 -0.40
N LEU A 102 -11.28 -2.51 -0.32
CA LEU A 102 -11.18 -1.59 -1.44
C LEU A 102 -10.17 -2.13 -2.45
N LEU A 103 -10.58 -2.24 -3.71
CA LEU A 103 -9.68 -2.65 -4.79
C LEU A 103 -9.08 -1.42 -5.45
N ILE A 104 -7.76 -1.31 -5.39
CA ILE A 104 -7.00 -0.24 -6.03
C ILE A 104 -6.15 -0.85 -7.14
N GLN A 105 -6.28 -0.32 -8.36
CA GLN A 105 -5.48 -0.70 -9.51
C GLN A 105 -4.22 0.17 -9.60
N LYS A 106 -3.07 -0.46 -9.77
CA LYS A 106 -1.81 0.20 -10.13
C LYS A 106 -1.73 0.27 -11.65
N ARG A 107 -1.69 1.47 -12.22
CA ARG A 107 -1.66 1.71 -13.67
C ARG A 107 -0.33 2.30 -14.07
N SER A 108 0.11 1.95 -15.27
CA SER A 108 1.28 2.52 -15.94
C SER A 108 0.88 2.98 -17.34
N VAL A 109 1.78 3.69 -18.03
CA VAL A 109 1.61 4.08 -19.44
C VAL A 109 1.73 2.90 -20.40
N LEU A 110 2.29 1.77 -19.94
CA LEU A 110 2.53 0.61 -20.79
C LEU A 110 1.29 -0.30 -20.82
N GLY A 111 0.95 -0.78 -22.02
CA GLY A 111 -0.11 -1.77 -22.20
C GLY A 111 0.25 -3.15 -21.62
N GLY A 112 -0.75 -4.02 -21.49
CA GLY A 112 -0.55 -5.42 -21.10
C GLY A 112 -0.83 -5.74 -19.62
N ARG A 113 -0.91 -7.04 -19.28
CA ARG A 113 -1.18 -7.48 -17.91
C ARG A 113 0.02 -7.34 -16.98
N LYS A 114 1.25 -7.51 -17.49
CA LYS A 114 2.48 -7.41 -16.69
C LYS A 114 2.73 -5.99 -16.14
N ASN A 115 2.28 -4.97 -16.87
CA ASN A 115 2.49 -3.56 -16.52
C ASN A 115 1.32 -2.97 -15.69
N ARG A 116 0.50 -3.83 -15.08
CA ARG A 116 -0.63 -3.44 -14.23
C ARG A 116 -0.62 -4.26 -12.96
N GLY A 117 -0.95 -3.62 -11.85
CA GLY A 117 -1.01 -4.26 -10.55
C GLY A 117 -2.36 -4.04 -9.86
N ARG A 118 -2.56 -4.74 -8.76
CA ARG A 118 -3.70 -4.55 -7.85
C ARG A 118 -3.17 -4.55 -6.43
N LEU A 119 -3.78 -3.74 -5.58
CA LEU A 119 -3.63 -3.79 -4.13
C LEU A 119 -5.02 -3.81 -3.50
N PHE A 120 -5.12 -4.49 -2.36
CA PHE A 120 -6.36 -4.57 -1.59
C PHE A 120 -6.16 -3.79 -0.31
N MET A 121 -6.88 -2.69 -0.16
CA MET A 121 -6.89 -1.90 1.06
C MET A 121 -8.02 -2.44 1.97
N PRO A 122 -7.69 -3.06 3.11
CA PRO A 122 -8.69 -3.61 4.03
C PRO A 122 -9.38 -2.49 4.81
N ALA A 123 -10.27 -2.87 5.74
CA ALA A 123 -10.86 -1.95 6.72
C ALA A 123 -11.74 -0.83 6.10
N VAL A 124 -12.41 -1.12 4.99
CA VAL A 124 -13.50 -0.28 4.46
C VAL A 124 -14.62 -0.20 5.51
N THR A 125 -15.24 0.97 5.64
CA THR A 125 -16.38 1.14 6.56
C THR A 125 -17.63 0.52 5.97
N GLU A 126 -18.48 -0.07 6.81
CA GLU A 126 -19.75 -0.68 6.37
C GLU A 126 -20.66 0.36 5.71
N GLY A 127 -20.75 1.57 6.27
CA GLY A 127 -21.55 2.66 5.71
C GLY A 127 -21.07 3.19 4.35
N ALA A 128 -19.86 2.83 3.91
CA ALA A 128 -19.37 3.19 2.58
C ALA A 128 -19.87 2.25 1.48
N VAL A 129 -20.43 1.10 1.84
CA VAL A 129 -20.74 -0.01 0.92
C VAL A 129 -22.23 -0.31 0.97
N ASP A 130 -22.89 -0.37 -0.18
CA ASP A 130 -24.30 -0.75 -0.26
C ASP A 130 -24.50 -2.27 -0.20
N ASN A 131 -25.77 -2.69 -0.25
CA ASN A 131 -26.16 -4.10 -0.18
C ASN A 131 -25.72 -4.93 -1.40
N VAL A 132 -25.33 -4.31 -2.51
CA VAL A 132 -24.81 -4.98 -3.72
C VAL A 132 -23.29 -4.86 -3.84
N GLY A 133 -22.61 -4.27 -2.85
CA GLY A 133 -21.16 -4.14 -2.80
C GLY A 133 -20.61 -2.94 -3.57
N GLN A 134 -21.45 -1.98 -3.95
CA GLN A 134 -21.02 -0.72 -4.56
C GLN A 134 -20.60 0.26 -3.47
N ILE A 135 -19.57 1.04 -3.78
CA ILE A 135 -19.12 2.15 -2.96
C ILE A 135 -19.83 3.41 -3.45
N ALA A 136 -20.38 4.20 -2.54
CA ALA A 136 -21.05 5.44 -2.89
C ALA A 136 -20.11 6.38 -3.66
N GLY A 137 -20.61 7.09 -4.68
CA GLY A 137 -19.78 7.91 -5.59
C GLY A 137 -18.88 8.91 -4.84
N GLY A 138 -19.44 9.68 -3.91
CA GLY A 138 -18.64 10.62 -3.11
C GLY A 138 -17.59 9.94 -2.21
N THR A 139 -17.82 8.70 -1.80
CA THR A 139 -16.82 7.91 -1.06
C THR A 139 -15.73 7.36 -1.99
N VAL A 140 -16.05 7.00 -3.23
CA VAL A 140 -15.06 6.65 -4.25
C VAL A 140 -14.14 7.84 -4.52
N ASP A 141 -14.70 9.05 -4.63
CA ASP A 141 -13.92 10.28 -4.84
C ASP A 141 -12.95 10.53 -3.69
N ILE A 142 -13.41 10.41 -2.43
CA ILE A 142 -12.53 10.51 -1.24
C ILE A 142 -11.39 9.49 -1.29
N TYR A 143 -11.68 8.22 -1.58
CA TYR A 143 -10.63 7.21 -1.68
C TYR A 143 -9.68 7.44 -2.86
N GLN A 144 -10.19 8.03 -3.95
CA GLN A 144 -9.37 8.40 -5.09
C GLN A 144 -8.41 9.54 -4.72
N ASP A 145 -8.89 10.57 -4.03
CA ASP A 145 -8.06 11.68 -3.51
C ASP A 145 -6.94 11.15 -2.59
N LEU A 146 -7.27 10.23 -1.68
CA LEU A 146 -6.27 9.57 -0.82
C LEU A 146 -5.27 8.74 -1.62
N CYS A 147 -5.69 8.08 -2.69
CA CYS A 147 -4.79 7.33 -3.57
C CYS A 147 -3.86 8.26 -4.35
N ASP A 148 -4.37 9.41 -4.80
CA ASP A 148 -3.61 10.40 -5.54
C ASP A 148 -2.60 11.09 -4.63
N GLU A 149 -3.01 11.49 -3.42
CA GLU A 149 -2.11 11.99 -2.37
C GLU A 149 -1.05 10.93 -1.98
N TRP A 150 -1.46 9.67 -1.85
CA TRP A 150 -0.54 8.60 -1.54
C TRP A 150 0.48 8.39 -2.64
N LEU A 151 0.10 8.42 -3.91
CA LEU A 151 1.04 8.29 -5.02
C LEU A 151 1.98 9.49 -5.14
N THR A 152 1.47 10.71 -4.96
CA THR A 152 2.27 11.95 -5.06
C THR A 152 3.26 12.10 -3.90
N SER A 153 2.96 11.53 -2.73
CA SER A 153 3.88 11.51 -1.58
C SER A 153 5.20 10.75 -1.82
N PHE A 154 5.31 10.01 -2.94
CA PHE A 154 6.53 9.31 -3.38
C PHE A 154 7.16 9.91 -4.63
N LEU A 155 6.66 11.06 -5.10
CA LEU A 155 7.43 11.85 -6.07
C LEU A 155 8.64 12.44 -5.34
N PRO A 156 9.81 12.57 -5.99
CA PRO A 156 10.96 13.19 -5.37
C PRO A 156 10.57 14.58 -4.86
N VAL A 157 10.54 14.73 -3.54
CA VAL A 157 10.40 16.03 -2.89
C VAL A 157 11.82 16.45 -2.52
N ASP A 158 12.15 17.74 -2.66
CA ASP A 158 13.48 18.28 -2.40
C ASP A 158 14.03 17.92 -0.99
N GLU A 159 13.15 17.52 -0.06
CA GLU A 159 13.48 17.20 1.33
C GLU A 159 14.10 15.81 1.53
N ILE A 160 13.87 14.83 0.63
CA ILE A 160 14.42 13.47 0.77
C ILE A 160 14.79 12.89 -0.61
N PRO A 161 16.06 13.01 -1.04
CA PRO A 161 16.47 12.68 -2.41
C PRO A 161 16.51 11.16 -2.72
N GLY A 162 16.49 10.28 -1.71
CA GLY A 162 16.75 8.84 -1.90
C GLY A 162 15.56 7.90 -2.05
N TYR A 163 14.30 8.36 -1.98
CA TYR A 163 13.15 7.51 -2.32
C TYR A 163 12.56 7.90 -3.67
N GLY A 164 12.18 6.90 -4.44
CA GLY A 164 11.70 7.06 -5.80
C GLY A 164 10.25 6.63 -5.99
N GLN A 165 9.85 6.75 -7.25
CA GLN A 165 8.50 6.49 -7.73
C GLN A 165 8.03 5.07 -7.39
N TRP A 166 6.71 4.90 -7.25
CA TRP A 166 6.10 3.58 -7.20
C TRP A 166 6.40 2.76 -8.45
N VAL A 167 6.67 1.47 -8.25
CA VAL A 167 6.92 0.54 -9.36
C VAL A 167 6.13 -0.76 -9.24
N ILE A 168 5.97 -1.42 -10.38
CA ILE A 168 5.46 -2.77 -10.50
C ILE A 168 6.66 -3.70 -10.67
N LEU A 169 6.89 -4.56 -9.69
CA LEU A 169 7.90 -5.61 -9.76
C LEU A 169 7.41 -6.74 -10.69
N HIS A 170 8.32 -7.22 -11.55
CA HIS A 170 8.04 -8.30 -12.50
C HIS A 170 8.61 -9.63 -12.00
N THR A 171 8.02 -10.73 -12.45
CA THR A 171 8.58 -12.07 -12.25
C THR A 171 9.64 -12.32 -13.33
N GLY A 172 10.80 -11.67 -13.22
CA GLY A 172 11.90 -11.78 -14.20
C GLY A 172 12.95 -10.69 -14.03
N PRO A 173 13.97 -10.64 -14.91
CA PRO A 173 15.01 -9.62 -14.90
C PRO A 173 14.56 -8.28 -15.51
N ASP A 174 13.31 -8.18 -15.96
CA ASP A 174 12.75 -6.95 -16.52
C ASP A 174 12.83 -5.81 -15.50
N THR A 175 13.23 -4.63 -15.98
CA THR A 175 13.18 -3.39 -15.18
C THR A 175 11.75 -3.17 -14.66
N PRO A 176 11.56 -2.97 -13.35
CA PRO A 176 10.26 -2.62 -12.77
C PRO A 176 9.59 -1.45 -13.49
N THR A 177 8.28 -1.55 -13.70
CA THR A 177 7.54 -0.54 -14.46
C THR A 177 7.01 0.55 -13.54
N PRO A 178 7.28 1.84 -13.83
CA PRO A 178 6.73 2.94 -13.04
C PRO A 178 5.20 2.95 -13.01
N VAL A 179 4.64 3.14 -11.82
CA VAL A 179 3.22 3.39 -11.60
C VAL A 179 2.95 4.88 -11.80
N THR A 180 2.02 5.21 -12.68
CA THR A 180 1.66 6.59 -13.03
C THR A 180 0.31 7.01 -12.49
N SER A 181 -0.54 6.07 -12.10
CA SER A 181 -1.78 6.36 -11.39
C SER A 181 -2.25 5.17 -10.55
N LEU A 182 -2.93 5.49 -9.46
CA LEU A 182 -3.73 4.55 -8.69
C LEU A 182 -5.20 4.81 -9.02
N ARG A 183 -5.99 3.75 -9.19
CA ARG A 183 -7.42 3.88 -9.47
C ARG A 183 -8.24 3.06 -8.51
N VAL A 184 -9.16 3.71 -7.82
CA VAL A 184 -10.18 3.04 -7.01
C VAL A 184 -11.25 2.41 -7.91
N GLU A 185 -11.56 1.15 -7.65
CA GLU A 185 -12.72 0.48 -8.25
C GLU A 185 -13.97 0.80 -7.41
N PRO A 186 -15.12 1.13 -8.04
CA PRO A 186 -16.35 1.48 -7.33
C PRO A 186 -17.04 0.27 -6.69
N VAL A 187 -16.51 -0.94 -6.91
CA VAL A 187 -17.04 -2.19 -6.34
C VAL A 187 -16.02 -2.76 -5.38
N VAL A 188 -16.45 -3.11 -4.18
CA VAL A 188 -15.58 -3.78 -3.20
C VAL A 188 -15.13 -5.14 -3.73
N ALA A 189 -13.91 -5.53 -3.35
CA ALA A 189 -13.40 -6.88 -3.62
C ALA A 189 -13.46 -7.75 -2.36
N THR A 190 -13.54 -9.07 -2.58
CA THR A 190 -13.57 -10.05 -1.48
C THR A 190 -12.27 -10.84 -1.38
N GLN A 191 -11.69 -10.89 -0.18
CA GLN A 191 -10.52 -11.68 0.17
C GLN A 191 -10.97 -13.03 0.78
N ARG A 192 -11.30 -14.00 -0.08
CA ARG A 192 -11.88 -15.30 0.35
C ARG A 192 -11.05 -16.03 1.42
N ARG A 193 -9.72 -15.92 1.39
CA ARG A 193 -8.81 -16.61 2.32
C ARG A 193 -8.79 -16.02 3.73
N ARG A 194 -9.48 -14.89 3.97
CA ARG A 194 -9.62 -14.27 5.31
C ARG A 194 -10.74 -14.89 6.14
N LEU A 195 -11.74 -15.51 5.51
CA LEU A 195 -12.79 -16.22 6.23
C LEU A 195 -12.22 -17.56 6.72
N ARG A 196 -12.05 -17.67 8.03
CA ARG A 196 -11.72 -18.94 8.69
C ARG A 196 -12.97 -19.83 8.68
N ARG A 197 -12.78 -21.12 8.41
CA ARG A 197 -13.82 -22.14 8.53
C ARG A 197 -13.85 -22.67 9.95
#